data_AF-A0A522MD83-F1
#
_entry.id   AF-A0A522MD83-F1
#
_cell.length_a   1.000
_cell.length_b   1.000
_cell.length_c   1.000
_cell.angle_alpha   90.00
_cell.angle_beta   90.00
_cell.angle_gamma   90.00
#
_symmetry.space_group_name_H-M   'P 1'
#
loop_
_entity.id
_entity.type
_entity.pdbx_description
1 polymer ?
#
loop_
_entity_poly.entity_id
_entity_poly.type
_entity_poly.pdbx_seq_one_letter_code
_entity_poly.pdbx_strand_id
1 'polypeptide(L)'
;MNIGGGAGAVLGSMSGISNLAQSLSARLGGSIGSYFEQLRPASFRGMQFVSLGADGTFGRRNALHEYPKRDTPWSEDMGRAARRFQVTGYIVGDDVIQKRDVMIKLCETEDTGELVHPTYGRRTVSLMEFRVIERWDKARYFELQFDFVESGERVFPTAANATTNLIASAVNALGLSAAADFASRVLNTLSYGAAVVGMAVNTALSWYTNAKNIVGDARNLVRLVFNLPGAFGRFAGSATVPTFSKYPGGPRASSLTVDDLIEQATQARTAVSTAASTLATAAAALGTNSTAAFATAAQGVASAVFAAAPAPADAIRLLTSLATFQPATPTTSSVIGVGMATMQSACGDLFRRAAIGSAALAASQYQPTSADDAAAMRDALAALIDSEIEVAGNQGEDGTYGALRSLRAAVVQDLNKRGAGLASVKTFSMKAGLPALVLAHRLYRDAGRADELVAQVDPIHPAFMPLSFRALSS
;
A
#
# COMPACT_ATOMS: atom_id res chain seq x y z
N MET A 1 -5.26 82.59 -43.58
CA MET A 1 -6.31 82.34 -42.57
C MET A 1 -6.81 80.92 -42.78
N ASN A 2 -6.45 79.99 -41.89
CA ASN A 2 -7.13 78.71 -41.61
C ASN A 2 -6.27 78.01 -40.54
N ILE A 3 -6.47 78.23 -39.24
CA ILE A 3 -7.51 77.65 -38.36
C ILE A 3 -7.65 76.13 -38.55
N GLY A 4 -7.23 75.37 -37.53
CA GLY A 4 -7.56 73.95 -37.43
C GLY A 4 -6.62 73.08 -36.59
N GLY A 5 -6.26 73.50 -35.38
CA GLY A 5 -5.71 72.59 -34.36
C GLY A 5 -6.84 71.80 -33.65
N GLY A 6 -6.49 70.67 -33.03
CA GLY A 6 -7.25 70.16 -31.88
C GLY A 6 -7.98 68.81 -31.98
N ALA A 7 -7.58 67.87 -32.83
CA ALA A 7 -8.23 66.54 -32.92
C ALA A 7 -7.34 65.32 -32.53
N GLY A 8 -6.08 65.54 -32.10
CA GLY A 8 -5.10 64.45 -31.95
C GLY A 8 -5.03 63.74 -30.59
N ALA A 9 -5.63 64.28 -29.52
CA ALA A 9 -5.34 63.82 -28.16
C ALA A 9 -6.46 63.03 -27.45
N VAL A 10 -7.65 62.89 -28.05
CA VAL A 10 -8.79 62.17 -27.46
C VAL A 10 -8.93 60.73 -28.00
N LEU A 11 -8.15 60.36 -29.02
CA LEU A 11 -8.19 59.02 -29.63
C LEU A 11 -7.34 57.96 -28.88
N GLY A 12 -6.47 58.37 -27.94
CA GLY A 12 -5.55 57.45 -27.25
C GLY A 12 -6.14 56.71 -26.04
N SER A 13 -7.17 57.24 -25.39
CA SER A 13 -7.76 56.63 -24.18
C SER A 13 -8.92 55.67 -24.48
N MET A 14 -9.46 55.68 -25.70
CA MET A 14 -10.55 54.78 -26.11
C MET A 14 -10.05 53.39 -26.53
N SER A 15 -8.81 53.28 -27.04
CA SER A 15 -8.21 51.99 -27.41
C SER A 15 -7.79 51.13 -26.21
N GLY A 16 -7.51 51.74 -25.06
CA GLY A 16 -7.17 51.00 -23.83
C GLY A 16 -8.39 50.30 -23.22
N ILE A 17 -9.55 50.96 -23.25
CA ILE A 17 -10.80 50.43 -22.69
C ILE A 17 -11.43 49.40 -23.63
N SER A 18 -11.30 49.56 -24.96
CA SER A 18 -11.78 48.56 -25.92
C SER A 18 -11.02 47.23 -25.83
N ASN A 19 -9.70 47.29 -25.62
CA ASN A 19 -8.87 46.09 -25.49
C ASN A 19 -9.11 45.39 -24.14
N LEU A 20 -9.35 46.15 -23.06
CA LEU A 20 -9.71 45.57 -21.77
C LEU A 20 -11.11 44.92 -21.83
N ALA A 21 -12.08 45.57 -22.48
CA ALA A 21 -13.44 45.04 -22.69
C ALA A 21 -13.46 43.79 -23.58
N GLN A 22 -12.66 43.73 -24.65
CA GLN A 22 -12.51 42.52 -25.49
C GLN A 22 -11.82 41.37 -24.74
N SER A 23 -10.83 41.66 -23.91
CA SER A 23 -10.15 40.64 -23.09
C SER A 23 -11.03 40.10 -21.97
N LEU A 24 -11.92 40.95 -21.42
CA LEU A 24 -12.89 40.58 -20.40
C LEU A 24 -14.08 39.83 -21.02
N SER A 25 -14.55 40.22 -22.22
CA SER A 25 -15.59 39.49 -22.95
C SER A 25 -15.11 38.12 -23.43
N ALA A 26 -13.85 37.98 -23.84
CA ALA A 26 -13.27 36.67 -24.19
C ALA A 26 -13.17 35.73 -22.97
N ARG A 27 -12.96 36.28 -21.76
CA ARG A 27 -12.90 35.51 -20.51
C ARG A 27 -14.27 35.24 -19.86
N LEU A 28 -15.31 36.02 -20.22
CA LEU A 28 -16.65 35.93 -19.64
C LEU A 28 -17.71 35.39 -20.64
N GLY A 29 -17.31 34.53 -21.58
CA GLY A 29 -18.24 33.86 -22.51
C GLY A 29 -18.49 34.61 -23.82
N GLY A 30 -17.42 35.08 -24.46
CA GLY A 30 -17.47 35.87 -25.69
C GLY A 30 -18.11 35.13 -26.87
N SER A 31 -18.87 35.91 -27.65
CA SER A 31 -19.51 35.55 -28.92
C SER A 31 -18.75 34.48 -29.69
N ILE A 32 -19.34 33.29 -29.74
CA ILE A 32 -18.96 32.21 -30.64
C ILE A 32 -18.89 32.83 -32.06
N GLY A 33 -17.71 32.82 -32.69
CA GLY A 33 -17.56 33.26 -34.08
C GLY A 33 -18.56 32.54 -34.98
N SER A 34 -18.78 33.00 -36.21
CA SER A 34 -19.72 32.32 -37.11
C SER A 34 -19.33 30.84 -37.26
N TYR A 35 -20.31 29.95 -37.48
CA TYR A 35 -20.07 28.50 -37.56
C TYR A 35 -18.86 28.13 -38.44
N PHE A 36 -18.69 28.83 -39.56
CA PHE A 36 -17.60 28.62 -40.51
C PHE A 36 -16.23 29.07 -40.00
N GLU A 37 -16.15 30.08 -39.14
CA GLU A 37 -14.88 30.54 -38.54
C GLU A 37 -14.33 29.58 -37.48
N GLN A 38 -15.16 28.64 -37.00
CA GLN A 38 -14.75 27.60 -36.05
C GLN A 38 -14.25 26.33 -36.73
N LEU A 39 -14.48 26.17 -38.03
CA LEU A 39 -14.09 24.98 -38.78
C LEU A 39 -12.59 24.93 -38.98
N ARG A 40 -11.97 23.81 -38.61
CA ARG A 40 -10.55 23.53 -38.85
C ARG A 40 -10.35 22.79 -40.16
N PRO A 41 -9.21 22.98 -40.86
CA PRO A 41 -8.87 22.12 -41.99
C PRO A 41 -8.75 20.67 -41.53
N ALA A 42 -9.37 19.74 -42.26
CA ALA A 42 -9.35 18.34 -41.87
C ALA A 42 -7.99 17.72 -42.21
N SER A 43 -7.41 16.98 -41.28
CA SER A 43 -6.15 16.27 -41.51
C SER A 43 -6.05 15.00 -40.67
N PHE A 44 -5.43 13.98 -41.22
CA PHE A 44 -5.06 12.77 -40.48
C PHE A 44 -3.55 12.57 -40.56
N ARG A 45 -2.88 12.45 -39.40
CA ARG A 45 -1.41 12.36 -39.30
C ARG A 45 -0.68 13.45 -40.10
N GLY A 46 -1.26 14.65 -40.15
CA GLY A 46 -0.72 15.81 -40.87
C GLY A 46 -1.07 15.88 -42.37
N MET A 47 -1.64 14.83 -42.97
CA MET A 47 -2.09 14.86 -44.36
C MET A 47 -3.50 15.44 -44.46
N GLN A 48 -3.66 16.48 -45.27
CA GLN A 48 -4.90 17.24 -45.41
C GLN A 48 -5.88 16.59 -46.39
N PHE A 49 -7.16 16.58 -46.01
CA PHE A 49 -8.25 16.16 -46.88
C PHE A 49 -9.45 17.09 -46.71
N VAL A 50 -10.38 17.08 -47.65
CA VAL A 50 -11.63 17.84 -47.53
C VAL A 50 -12.68 16.95 -46.87
N SER A 51 -13.27 17.38 -45.75
CA SER A 51 -14.37 16.64 -45.09
C SER A 51 -15.69 16.93 -45.80
N LEU A 52 -16.40 15.88 -46.20
CA LEU A 52 -17.77 15.95 -46.75
C LEU A 52 -18.82 15.77 -45.66
N GLY A 53 -18.52 14.97 -44.64
CA GLY A 53 -19.43 14.65 -43.56
C GLY A 53 -18.78 13.72 -42.54
N ALA A 54 -19.36 13.68 -41.35
CA ALA A 54 -18.95 12.74 -40.32
C ALA A 54 -20.11 12.31 -39.45
N ASP A 55 -20.12 11.02 -39.10
CA ASP A 55 -21.06 10.38 -38.20
C ASP A 55 -20.31 9.89 -36.96
N GLY A 56 -20.95 9.98 -35.80
CA GLY A 56 -20.33 9.62 -34.53
C GLY A 56 -21.30 8.96 -33.57
N THR A 57 -20.88 7.84 -32.96
CA THR A 57 -21.66 7.13 -31.95
C THR A 57 -21.13 7.41 -30.55
N PHE A 58 -22.00 7.89 -29.67
CA PHE A 58 -21.66 8.27 -28.30
C PHE A 58 -22.58 7.57 -27.30
N GLY A 59 -22.05 7.03 -26.20
CA GLY A 59 -22.86 6.37 -25.18
C GLY A 59 -22.06 5.76 -24.04
N ARG A 60 -22.75 4.96 -23.23
CA ARG A 60 -22.19 4.12 -22.14
C ARG A 60 -22.46 2.65 -22.46
N ARG A 61 -21.58 1.76 -22.02
CA ARG A 61 -21.80 0.32 -22.11
C ARG A 61 -22.62 -0.08 -20.89
N ASN A 62 -23.80 -0.63 -21.11
CA ASN A 62 -24.61 -1.18 -20.04
C ASN A 62 -24.77 -2.68 -20.26
N ALA A 63 -24.57 -3.47 -19.21
CA ALA A 63 -24.92 -4.89 -19.19
C ALA A 63 -26.36 -5.01 -18.67
N LEU A 64 -27.25 -5.55 -19.49
CA LEU A 64 -28.65 -5.76 -19.12
C LEU A 64 -28.81 -7.14 -18.49
N HIS A 65 -29.30 -7.17 -17.26
CA HIS A 65 -29.58 -8.39 -16.51
C HIS A 65 -31.09 -8.59 -16.42
N GLU A 66 -31.57 -9.65 -17.07
CA GLU A 66 -32.98 -10.04 -17.06
C GLU A 66 -33.16 -11.28 -16.17
N TYR A 67 -34.12 -11.21 -15.24
CA TYR A 67 -34.41 -12.31 -14.32
C TYR A 67 -35.79 -12.91 -14.62
N PRO A 68 -35.93 -14.24 -14.64
CA PRO A 68 -37.23 -14.88 -14.83
C PRO A 68 -38.27 -14.38 -13.81
N LYS A 69 -39.49 -14.08 -14.28
CA LYS A 69 -40.63 -13.55 -13.49
C LYS A 69 -40.46 -12.14 -12.91
N ARG A 70 -39.50 -11.35 -13.42
CA ARG A 70 -39.37 -9.93 -13.08
C ARG A 70 -39.56 -9.09 -14.33
N ASP A 71 -40.60 -8.26 -14.33
CA ASP A 71 -40.97 -7.45 -15.50
C ASP A 71 -40.02 -6.25 -15.74
N THR A 72 -39.20 -5.89 -14.75
CA THR A 72 -38.24 -4.79 -14.86
C THR A 72 -36.80 -5.32 -14.84
N PRO A 73 -36.05 -5.19 -15.94
CA PRO A 73 -34.66 -5.61 -16.00
C PRO A 73 -33.73 -4.64 -15.25
N TRP A 74 -32.57 -5.13 -14.81
CA TRP A 74 -31.56 -4.32 -14.14
C TRP A 74 -30.40 -4.04 -15.09
N SER A 75 -30.06 -2.77 -15.32
CA SER A 75 -28.91 -2.38 -16.15
C SER A 75 -27.70 -2.02 -15.28
N GLU A 76 -26.60 -2.74 -15.43
CA GLU A 76 -25.31 -2.43 -14.82
C GLU A 76 -24.48 -1.56 -15.77
N ASP A 77 -23.97 -0.44 -15.27
CA ASP A 77 -23.16 0.48 -16.07
C ASP A 77 -21.69 0.06 -16.10
N MET A 78 -21.24 -0.41 -17.26
CA MET A 78 -19.89 -0.92 -17.53
C MET A 78 -18.94 0.18 -18.07
N GLY A 79 -19.28 1.44 -17.81
CA GLY A 79 -18.47 2.61 -18.14
C GLY A 79 -18.73 3.17 -19.54
N ARG A 80 -17.88 4.10 -19.97
CA ARG A 80 -18.04 4.83 -21.24
C ARG A 80 -17.88 3.88 -22.43
N ALA A 81 -18.76 3.97 -23.42
CA ALA A 81 -18.62 3.21 -24.66
C ALA A 81 -17.50 3.79 -25.52
N ALA A 82 -16.88 2.91 -26.32
CA ALA A 82 -15.89 3.33 -27.30
C ALA A 82 -16.56 4.27 -28.31
N ARG A 83 -16.05 5.49 -28.42
CA ARG A 83 -16.55 6.46 -29.40
C ARG A 83 -16.01 6.06 -30.76
N ARG A 84 -16.92 5.85 -31.70
CA ARG A 84 -16.61 5.59 -33.11
C ARG A 84 -16.92 6.83 -33.93
N PHE A 85 -16.04 7.18 -34.85
CA PHE A 85 -16.18 8.30 -35.76
C PHE A 85 -16.00 7.80 -37.19
N GLN A 86 -17.05 7.87 -37.98
CA GLN A 86 -17.00 7.61 -39.41
C GLN A 86 -16.86 8.95 -40.13
N VAL A 87 -15.75 9.15 -40.82
CA VAL A 87 -15.46 10.41 -41.52
C VAL A 87 -15.38 10.14 -43.01
N THR A 88 -16.16 10.89 -43.79
CA THR A 88 -16.12 10.84 -45.26
C THR A 88 -15.53 12.12 -45.79
N GLY A 89 -14.61 12.01 -46.74
CA GLY A 89 -13.94 13.13 -47.34
C GLY A 89 -13.43 12.84 -48.75
N TYR A 90 -12.67 13.77 -49.32
CA TYR A 90 -12.03 13.56 -50.61
C TYR A 90 -10.71 14.32 -50.71
N ILE A 91 -9.90 13.90 -51.66
CA ILE A 91 -8.71 14.60 -52.14
C ILE A 91 -8.89 14.92 -53.63
N VAL A 92 -8.44 16.10 -54.03
CA VAL A 92 -8.53 16.60 -55.41
C VAL A 92 -7.23 17.30 -55.78
N GLY A 93 -6.76 17.12 -57.01
CA GLY A 93 -5.54 17.76 -57.52
C GLY A 93 -4.85 16.97 -58.63
N ASP A 94 -3.81 17.56 -59.20
CA ASP A 94 -2.99 16.92 -60.24
C ASP A 94 -2.09 15.82 -59.66
N ASP A 95 -1.76 15.94 -58.37
CA ASP A 95 -0.94 15.02 -57.58
C ASP A 95 -1.79 14.02 -56.77
N VAL A 96 -3.09 13.88 -57.08
CA VAL A 96 -4.04 13.13 -56.26
C VAL A 96 -3.68 11.65 -56.11
N ILE A 97 -3.04 11.04 -57.12
CA ILE A 97 -2.57 9.65 -57.08
C ILE A 97 -1.44 9.49 -56.06
N GLN A 98 -0.48 10.43 -56.05
CA GLN A 98 0.62 10.42 -55.07
C GLN A 98 0.10 10.68 -53.65
N LYS A 99 -0.83 11.62 -53.50
CA LYS A 99 -1.50 11.90 -52.21
C LYS A 99 -2.28 10.69 -51.70
N ARG A 100 -2.96 9.95 -52.58
CA ARG A 100 -3.65 8.69 -52.23
C ARG A 100 -2.68 7.67 -51.67
N ASP A 101 -1.56 7.43 -52.36
CA ASP A 101 -0.59 6.40 -51.95
C ASP A 101 0.10 6.77 -50.63
N VAL A 102 0.39 8.06 -50.42
CA VAL A 102 0.87 8.57 -49.13
C VAL A 102 -0.18 8.39 -48.03
N MET A 103 -1.47 8.63 -48.31
CA MET A 103 -2.54 8.42 -47.33
C MET A 103 -2.64 6.97 -46.90
N ILE A 104 -2.62 6.05 -47.86
CA ILE A 104 -2.68 4.60 -47.60
C ILE A 104 -1.53 4.21 -46.67
N LYS A 105 -0.31 4.65 -46.98
CA LYS A 105 0.88 4.38 -46.16
C LYS A 105 0.76 4.95 -44.73
N LEU A 106 0.22 6.15 -44.58
CA LEU A 106 -0.01 6.77 -43.27
C LEU A 106 -1.11 6.05 -42.48
N CYS A 107 -2.11 5.49 -43.16
CA CYS A 107 -3.17 4.69 -42.55
C CYS A 107 -2.69 3.30 -42.11
N GLU A 108 -1.76 2.70 -42.85
CA GLU A 108 -1.17 1.38 -42.55
C GLU A 108 -0.04 1.43 -41.51
N THR A 109 0.42 2.62 -41.12
CA THR A 109 1.47 2.75 -40.10
C THR A 109 0.91 2.38 -38.72
N GLU A 110 1.62 1.54 -37.97
CA GLU A 110 1.24 1.12 -36.61
C GLU A 110 1.05 2.32 -35.67
N ASP A 111 0.38 2.10 -34.53
CA ASP A 111 0.09 3.09 -33.49
C ASP A 111 -1.10 4.03 -33.76
N THR A 112 -1.47 4.82 -32.75
CA THR A 112 -2.50 5.85 -32.81
C THR A 112 -2.10 7.01 -33.71
N GLY A 113 -3.10 7.72 -34.23
CA GLY A 113 -2.92 8.86 -35.12
C GLY A 113 -3.70 10.06 -34.63
N GLU A 114 -3.19 11.25 -34.94
CA GLU A 114 -3.92 12.48 -34.70
C GLU A 114 -4.91 12.74 -35.85
N LEU A 115 -6.19 12.80 -35.53
CA LEU A 115 -7.26 13.26 -36.40
C LEU A 115 -7.65 14.69 -36.03
N VAL A 116 -7.60 15.59 -37.00
CA VAL A 116 -8.19 16.92 -36.92
C VAL A 116 -9.43 16.92 -37.80
N HIS A 117 -10.61 17.00 -37.20
CA HIS A 117 -11.87 17.14 -37.92
C HIS A 117 -12.39 18.57 -37.78
N PRO A 118 -13.04 19.17 -38.81
CA PRO A 118 -13.51 20.55 -38.77
C PRO A 118 -14.38 20.88 -37.55
N THR A 119 -15.26 19.95 -37.16
CA THR A 119 -16.19 20.14 -36.02
C THR A 119 -15.75 19.41 -34.74
N TYR A 120 -15.06 18.27 -34.84
CA TYR A 120 -14.68 17.48 -33.64
C TYR A 120 -13.36 17.92 -32.99
N GLY A 121 -12.63 18.81 -33.67
CA GLY A 121 -11.32 19.29 -33.21
C GLY A 121 -10.23 18.22 -33.35
N ARG A 122 -9.17 18.37 -32.56
CA ARG A 122 -8.02 17.44 -32.50
C ARG A 122 -8.39 16.24 -31.62
N ARG A 123 -8.19 15.03 -32.12
CA ARG A 123 -8.48 13.78 -31.41
C ARG A 123 -7.38 12.76 -31.67
N THR A 124 -6.96 12.06 -30.62
CA THR A 124 -6.11 10.88 -30.75
C THR A 124 -7.00 9.67 -31.01
N VAL A 125 -6.85 9.06 -32.18
CA VAL A 125 -7.70 7.96 -32.64
C VAL A 125 -6.88 6.80 -33.16
N SER A 126 -7.44 5.61 -33.11
CA SER A 126 -6.94 4.43 -33.82
C SER A 126 -7.83 4.20 -35.04
N LEU A 127 -7.21 4.04 -36.20
CA LEU A 127 -7.91 3.75 -37.45
C LEU A 127 -8.25 2.26 -37.52
N MET A 128 -9.53 1.93 -37.74
CA MET A 128 -10.00 0.55 -37.87
C MET A 128 -10.08 0.13 -39.33
N GLU A 129 -10.74 0.95 -40.17
CA GLU A 129 -10.91 0.70 -41.59
C GLU A 129 -10.67 1.98 -42.37
N PHE A 130 -10.01 1.85 -43.52
CA PHE A 130 -9.84 2.92 -44.49
C PHE A 130 -10.19 2.42 -45.88
N ARG A 131 -11.04 3.18 -46.58
CA ARG A 131 -11.52 2.85 -47.92
C ARG A 131 -11.31 4.03 -48.84
N VAL A 132 -10.74 3.74 -50.01
CA VAL A 132 -10.61 4.70 -51.12
C VAL A 132 -11.56 4.27 -52.22
N ILE A 133 -12.40 5.20 -52.69
CA ILE A 133 -13.33 4.97 -53.79
C ILE A 133 -12.88 5.84 -54.96
N GLU A 134 -12.48 5.16 -56.04
CA GLU A 134 -12.18 5.78 -57.33
C GLU A 134 -13.45 5.81 -58.19
N ARG A 135 -13.72 6.95 -58.80
CA ARG A 135 -14.90 7.13 -59.65
C ARG A 135 -14.44 7.55 -61.05
N TRP A 136 -14.71 6.70 -62.04
CA TRP A 136 -14.27 6.92 -63.43
C TRP A 136 -14.87 8.20 -64.06
N ASP A 137 -16.05 8.61 -63.60
CA ASP A 137 -16.78 9.79 -64.04
C ASP A 137 -16.23 11.10 -63.44
N LYS A 138 -15.40 11.01 -62.39
CA LYS A 138 -14.78 12.16 -61.72
C LYS A 138 -13.26 12.10 -61.86
N ALA A 139 -12.73 12.73 -62.91
CA ALA A 139 -11.28 12.85 -63.08
C ALA A 139 -10.65 13.67 -61.93
N ARG A 140 -9.46 13.27 -61.48
CA ARG A 140 -8.65 13.93 -60.43
C ARG A 140 -9.31 13.95 -59.03
N TYR A 141 -10.18 12.99 -58.74
CA TYR A 141 -10.95 12.92 -57.49
C TYR A 141 -10.88 11.51 -56.88
N PHE A 142 -10.57 11.42 -55.59
CA PHE A 142 -10.69 10.19 -54.81
C PHE A 142 -11.50 10.45 -53.54
N GLU A 143 -12.53 9.65 -53.32
CA GLU A 143 -13.34 9.69 -52.11
C GLU A 143 -12.72 8.79 -51.04
N LEU A 144 -12.64 9.30 -49.82
CA LEU A 144 -11.98 8.69 -48.67
C LEU A 144 -13.02 8.45 -47.58
N GLN A 145 -13.05 7.23 -47.05
CA GLN A 145 -13.88 6.87 -45.90
C GLN A 145 -12.98 6.30 -44.80
N PHE A 146 -13.11 6.86 -43.60
CA PHE A 146 -12.36 6.47 -42.42
C PHE A 146 -13.31 6.00 -41.32
N ASP A 147 -12.99 4.88 -40.68
CA ASP A 147 -13.61 4.48 -39.40
C ASP A 147 -12.58 4.56 -38.28
N PHE A 148 -12.77 5.51 -37.37
CA PHE A 148 -11.88 5.80 -36.25
C PHE A 148 -12.50 5.42 -34.91
N VAL A 149 -11.68 4.91 -34.00
CA VAL A 149 -12.05 4.68 -32.60
C VAL A 149 -11.20 5.57 -31.70
N GLU A 150 -11.81 6.22 -30.70
CA GLU A 150 -11.06 6.99 -29.68
C GLU A 150 -10.10 6.04 -28.93
N SER A 151 -8.80 6.34 -28.99
CA SER A 151 -7.77 5.55 -28.31
C SER A 151 -7.32 6.24 -27.05
N GLY A 152 -7.38 5.54 -25.92
CA GLY A 152 -6.82 5.99 -24.64
C GLY A 152 -5.45 5.37 -24.40
N GLU A 153 -4.72 5.92 -23.42
CA GLU A 153 -3.48 5.30 -22.95
C GLU A 153 -3.75 3.90 -22.40
N ARG A 154 -2.92 2.94 -22.79
CA ARG A 154 -3.03 1.54 -22.37
C ARG A 154 -2.53 1.43 -20.92
N VAL A 155 -3.40 1.75 -19.96
CA VAL A 155 -3.11 1.55 -18.54
C VAL A 155 -3.28 0.07 -18.21
N PHE A 156 -2.16 -0.65 -18.07
CA PHE A 156 -2.19 -2.01 -17.53
C PHE A 156 -2.58 -1.97 -16.05
N PRO A 157 -3.30 -2.98 -15.54
CA PRO A 157 -3.42 -3.15 -14.10
C PRO A 157 -2.02 -3.35 -13.53
N THR A 158 -1.51 -2.37 -12.79
CA THR A 158 -0.28 -2.55 -12.00
C THR A 158 -0.54 -3.65 -10.98
N ALA A 159 0.23 -4.73 -11.05
CA ALA A 159 0.25 -5.73 -9.99
C ALA A 159 0.57 -5.01 -8.68
N ALA A 160 -0.42 -4.90 -7.80
CA ALA A 160 -0.21 -4.31 -6.49
C ALA A 160 0.82 -5.19 -5.77
N ASN A 161 2.02 -4.66 -5.50
CA ASN A 161 3.05 -5.38 -4.76
C ASN A 161 2.43 -6.00 -3.50
N ALA A 162 2.73 -7.28 -3.28
CA ALA A 162 2.40 -7.94 -2.01
C ALA A 162 3.13 -7.17 -0.91
N THR A 163 2.39 -6.42 -0.09
CA THR A 163 2.93 -5.54 0.94
C THR A 163 3.74 -6.32 1.99
N THR A 164 3.46 -7.61 2.15
CA THR A 164 4.23 -8.56 2.96
C THR A 164 5.68 -8.75 2.46
N ASN A 165 5.90 -8.84 1.15
CA ASN A 165 7.26 -8.98 0.58
C ASN A 165 8.09 -7.70 0.75
N LEU A 166 7.43 -6.53 0.77
CA LEU A 166 8.09 -5.25 1.06
C LEU A 166 8.60 -5.20 2.51
N ILE A 167 7.83 -5.70 3.47
CA ILE A 167 8.29 -5.79 4.86
C ILE A 167 9.46 -6.76 4.97
N ALA A 168 9.36 -7.96 4.39
CA ALA A 168 10.43 -8.95 4.47
C ALA A 168 11.76 -8.44 3.88
N SER A 169 11.71 -7.77 2.73
CA SER A 169 12.90 -7.16 2.12
C SER A 169 13.48 -6.02 2.96
N ALA A 170 12.63 -5.16 3.53
CA ALA A 170 13.06 -4.08 4.43
C ALA A 170 13.71 -4.62 5.72
N VAL A 171 13.20 -5.72 6.28
CA VAL A 171 13.79 -6.38 7.46
C VAL A 171 15.17 -6.97 7.13
N ASN A 172 15.34 -7.60 5.97
CA ASN A 172 16.66 -8.08 5.53
C ASN A 172 17.65 -6.92 5.35
N ALA A 173 17.22 -5.81 4.75
CA ALA A 173 18.05 -4.62 4.59
C ALA A 173 18.44 -4.00 5.94
N LEU A 174 17.52 -3.95 6.91
CA LEU A 174 17.80 -3.53 8.28
C LEU A 174 18.83 -4.45 8.94
N GLY A 175 18.66 -5.77 8.80
CA GLY A 175 19.58 -6.76 9.36
C GLY A 175 21.01 -6.63 8.82
N LEU A 176 21.16 -6.41 7.51
CA LEU A 176 22.45 -6.18 6.87
C LEU A 176 23.09 -4.85 7.32
N SER A 177 22.31 -3.78 7.38
CA SER A 177 22.81 -2.45 7.79
C SER A 177 23.24 -2.46 9.27
N ALA A 178 22.42 -3.05 10.14
CA ALA A 178 22.74 -3.19 11.57
C ALA A 178 23.99 -4.06 11.80
N ALA A 179 24.18 -5.12 10.98
CA ALA A 179 25.39 -5.94 11.06
C ALA A 179 26.64 -5.16 10.62
N ALA A 180 26.54 -4.33 9.59
CA ALA A 180 27.62 -3.48 9.11
C ALA A 180 28.01 -2.41 10.16
N ASP A 181 27.01 -1.72 10.73
CA ASP A 181 27.23 -0.69 11.75
C ASP A 181 27.80 -1.28 13.05
N PHE A 182 27.31 -2.46 13.45
CA PHE A 182 27.88 -3.23 14.56
C PHE A 182 29.36 -3.52 14.30
N ALA A 183 29.70 -4.06 13.12
CA ALA A 183 31.08 -4.37 12.77
C ALA A 183 31.97 -3.12 12.83
N SER A 184 31.57 -2.01 12.21
CA SER A 184 32.37 -0.77 12.22
C SER A 184 32.64 -0.24 13.62
N ARG A 185 31.69 -0.40 14.55
CA ARG A 185 31.85 0.07 15.95
C ARG A 185 32.75 -0.83 16.78
N VAL A 186 32.66 -2.14 16.57
CA VAL A 186 33.36 -3.10 17.45
C VAL A 186 34.76 -3.48 16.96
N LEU A 187 35.06 -3.34 15.67
CA LEU A 187 36.34 -3.79 15.08
C LEU A 187 37.57 -3.26 15.82
N ASN A 188 37.60 -1.96 16.15
CA ASN A 188 38.71 -1.36 16.91
C ASN A 188 38.73 -1.82 18.38
N THR A 189 37.58 -2.15 18.96
CA THR A 189 37.51 -2.59 20.36
C THR A 189 37.92 -4.05 20.55
N LEU A 190 37.82 -4.87 19.50
CA LEU A 190 38.23 -6.27 19.53
C LEU A 190 39.74 -6.44 19.74
N SER A 191 40.56 -5.44 19.39
CA SER A 191 42.00 -5.47 19.65
C SER A 191 42.35 -5.40 21.14
N TYR A 192 41.43 -4.96 22.00
CA TYR A 192 41.64 -4.94 23.46
C TYR A 192 41.50 -6.33 24.11
N GLY A 193 41.11 -7.35 23.33
CA GLY A 193 41.18 -8.76 23.72
C GLY A 193 39.98 -9.28 24.51
N ALA A 194 40.22 -10.34 25.30
CA ALA A 194 39.19 -11.21 25.85
C ALA A 194 38.15 -10.52 26.74
N ALA A 195 38.50 -9.41 27.42
CA ALA A 195 37.56 -8.68 28.28
C ALA A 195 36.39 -8.06 27.50
N VAL A 196 36.65 -7.54 26.29
CA VAL A 196 35.63 -6.95 25.43
C VAL A 196 34.73 -8.04 24.84
N VAL A 197 35.30 -9.16 24.41
CA VAL A 197 34.54 -10.33 23.95
C VAL A 197 33.66 -10.90 25.07
N GLY A 198 34.19 -10.99 26.29
CA GLY A 198 33.42 -11.38 27.48
C GLY A 198 32.22 -10.46 27.74
N MET A 199 32.35 -9.16 27.45
CA MET A 199 31.21 -8.23 27.55
C MET A 199 30.12 -8.51 26.50
N ALA A 200 30.49 -8.87 25.27
CA ALA A 200 29.53 -9.30 24.25
C ALA A 200 28.77 -10.56 24.70
N VAL A 201 29.48 -11.55 25.26
CA VAL A 201 28.90 -12.80 25.79
C VAL A 201 27.93 -12.50 26.94
N ASN A 202 28.31 -11.64 27.90
CA ASN A 202 27.45 -11.27 29.02
C ASN A 202 26.20 -10.53 28.55
N THR A 203 26.33 -9.61 27.60
CA THR A 203 25.20 -8.86 27.04
C THR A 203 24.25 -9.78 26.27
N ALA A 204 24.80 -10.71 25.48
CA ALA A 204 24.03 -11.75 24.80
C ALA A 204 23.28 -12.65 25.79
N LEU A 205 23.96 -13.11 26.86
CA LEU A 205 23.36 -13.89 27.95
C LEU A 205 22.16 -13.19 28.56
N SER A 206 22.29 -11.91 28.92
CA SER A 206 21.19 -11.13 29.47
C SER A 206 20.01 -11.04 28.49
N TRP A 207 20.29 -10.76 27.21
CA TRP A 207 19.25 -10.62 26.20
C TRP A 207 18.50 -11.92 25.89
N TYR A 208 19.22 -13.02 25.64
CA TYR A 208 18.54 -14.29 25.34
C TYR A 208 17.88 -14.90 26.57
N THR A 209 18.35 -14.61 27.79
CA THR A 209 17.65 -15.02 29.02
C THR A 209 16.31 -14.29 29.14
N ASN A 210 16.28 -13.00 28.80
CA ASN A 210 15.02 -12.26 28.68
C ASN A 210 14.11 -12.90 27.61
N ALA A 211 14.65 -13.22 26.43
CA ALA A 211 13.89 -13.93 25.39
C ALA A 211 13.29 -15.27 25.87
N LYS A 212 14.07 -16.08 26.61
CA LYS A 212 13.60 -17.33 27.22
C LYS A 212 12.47 -17.11 28.23
N ASN A 213 12.61 -16.09 29.09
CA ASN A 213 11.58 -15.75 30.08
C ASN A 213 10.29 -15.25 29.43
N ILE A 214 10.40 -14.42 28.40
CA ILE A 214 9.27 -13.91 27.62
C ILE A 214 8.50 -15.06 26.95
N VAL A 215 9.20 -16.03 26.35
CA VAL A 215 8.56 -17.19 25.71
C VAL A 215 7.95 -18.16 26.72
N GLY A 216 8.58 -18.29 27.89
CA GLY A 216 8.08 -19.08 29.02
C GLY A 216 6.95 -18.44 29.84
N ASP A 217 6.58 -17.20 29.53
CA ASP A 217 5.50 -16.46 30.21
C ASP A 217 4.19 -17.26 30.21
N ALA A 218 3.54 -17.33 31.38
CA ALA A 218 2.26 -18.01 31.56
C ALA A 218 1.20 -17.50 30.58
N ARG A 219 1.26 -16.22 30.20
CA ARG A 219 0.34 -15.66 29.19
C ARG A 219 0.52 -16.29 27.81
N ASN A 220 1.74 -16.65 27.41
CA ASN A 220 2.00 -17.36 26.16
C ASN A 220 1.42 -18.79 26.21
N LEU A 221 1.60 -19.48 27.34
CA LEU A 221 1.07 -20.82 27.57
C LEU A 221 -0.47 -20.86 27.61
N VAL A 222 -1.10 -19.89 28.30
CA VAL A 222 -2.56 -19.78 28.33
C VAL A 222 -3.12 -19.49 26.95
N ARG A 223 -2.43 -18.69 26.13
CA ARG A 223 -2.88 -18.37 24.77
C ARG A 223 -2.76 -19.53 23.78
N LEU A 224 -1.90 -20.52 24.03
CA LEU A 224 -1.91 -21.78 23.28
C LEU A 224 -3.25 -22.53 23.45
N VAL A 225 -3.85 -22.51 24.64
CA VAL A 225 -5.15 -23.16 24.92
C VAL A 225 -6.27 -22.56 24.08
N PHE A 226 -6.18 -21.27 23.72
CA PHE A 226 -7.16 -20.60 22.84
C PHE A 226 -7.11 -21.08 21.38
N ASN A 227 -6.12 -21.91 21.02
CA ASN A 227 -6.08 -22.60 19.72
C ASN A 227 -6.78 -23.97 19.73
N LEU A 228 -7.29 -24.44 20.87
CA LEU A 228 -8.06 -25.69 20.92
C LEU A 228 -9.38 -25.56 20.14
N PRO A 229 -9.77 -26.57 19.36
CA PRO A 229 -11.04 -26.58 18.66
C PRO A 229 -12.22 -26.68 19.64
N GLY A 230 -13.37 -26.11 19.28
CA GLY A 230 -14.62 -26.19 20.05
C GLY A 230 -14.98 -24.92 20.83
N ALA A 231 -15.80 -25.08 21.87
CA ALA A 231 -16.39 -23.95 22.62
C ALA A 231 -15.34 -23.04 23.28
N PHE A 232 -14.21 -23.57 23.72
CA PHE A 232 -13.15 -22.80 24.38
C PHE A 232 -12.52 -21.74 23.47
N GLY A 233 -12.27 -22.06 22.19
CA GLY A 233 -11.78 -21.08 21.21
C GLY A 233 -12.80 -19.98 20.89
N ARG A 234 -14.11 -20.29 20.98
CA ARG A 234 -15.21 -19.33 20.75
C ARG A 234 -15.38 -18.34 21.90
N PHE A 235 -15.21 -18.77 23.15
CA PHE A 235 -15.41 -17.93 24.32
C PHE A 235 -14.18 -17.12 24.74
N ALA A 236 -12.99 -17.51 24.28
CA ALA A 236 -11.74 -16.87 24.70
C ALA A 236 -11.05 -16.02 23.61
N GLY A 237 -11.78 -15.67 22.56
CA GLY A 237 -11.31 -14.75 21.52
C GLY A 237 -10.11 -15.28 20.76
N SER A 238 -10.21 -16.49 20.20
CA SER A 238 -9.15 -17.09 19.37
C SER A 238 -8.69 -16.09 18.30
N ALA A 239 -7.50 -15.51 18.51
CA ALA A 239 -6.91 -14.50 17.63
C ALA A 239 -6.54 -15.05 16.24
N THR A 240 -6.65 -16.36 16.04
CA THR A 240 -6.32 -16.99 14.77
C THR A 240 -7.48 -17.01 13.79
N VAL A 241 -8.73 -16.79 14.23
CA VAL A 241 -9.89 -16.60 13.33
C VAL A 241 -10.97 -15.78 14.04
N PRO A 242 -11.13 -14.47 13.75
CA PRO A 242 -12.44 -13.88 13.95
C PRO A 242 -13.38 -14.61 12.98
N THR A 243 -14.27 -15.45 13.51
CA THR A 243 -15.31 -16.18 12.75
C THR A 243 -16.20 -15.27 11.90
N PHE A 244 -16.03 -13.96 12.04
CA PHE A 244 -16.80 -12.90 11.40
C PHE A 244 -15.93 -11.89 10.61
N SER A 245 -14.62 -12.16 10.43
CA SER A 245 -13.79 -11.32 9.57
C SER A 245 -14.19 -11.47 8.10
N LYS A 246 -14.08 -10.39 7.33
CA LYS A 246 -14.30 -10.35 5.87
C LYS A 246 -13.42 -11.36 5.09
N TYR A 247 -12.36 -11.85 5.71
CA TYR A 247 -11.43 -12.85 5.18
C TYR A 247 -11.21 -13.96 6.23
N PRO A 248 -12.18 -14.87 6.43
CA PRO A 248 -12.00 -15.95 7.38
C PRO A 248 -10.83 -16.84 6.94
N GLY A 249 -9.85 -17.02 7.83
CA GLY A 249 -8.82 -18.03 7.64
C GLY A 249 -9.45 -19.43 7.58
N GLY A 250 -8.85 -20.33 6.81
CA GLY A 250 -9.36 -21.70 6.68
C GLY A 250 -9.50 -22.40 8.05
N PRO A 251 -10.52 -23.25 8.24
CA PRO A 251 -10.74 -23.95 9.50
C PRO A 251 -9.49 -24.74 9.89
N ARG A 252 -8.95 -24.48 11.10
CA ARG A 252 -7.88 -25.31 11.68
C ARG A 252 -8.42 -26.72 11.96
N ALA A 253 -7.52 -27.70 11.79
CA ALA A 253 -7.83 -29.11 11.95
C ALA A 253 -8.52 -29.40 13.30
N SER A 254 -9.62 -30.15 13.23
CA SER A 254 -10.50 -30.51 14.34
C SER A 254 -9.92 -31.53 15.33
N SER A 255 -8.59 -31.65 15.43
CA SER A 255 -7.91 -32.72 16.18
C SER A 255 -6.81 -32.27 17.14
N LEU A 256 -6.59 -30.97 17.34
CA LEU A 256 -5.59 -30.49 18.31
C LEU A 256 -6.00 -30.83 19.74
N THR A 257 -5.14 -31.50 20.48
CA THR A 257 -5.30 -31.84 21.90
C THR A 257 -4.45 -30.95 22.81
N VAL A 258 -4.68 -31.03 24.12
CA VAL A 258 -3.85 -30.32 25.11
C VAL A 258 -2.41 -30.86 25.08
N ASP A 259 -2.23 -32.16 24.87
CA ASP A 259 -0.90 -32.79 24.78
C ASP A 259 -0.12 -32.27 23.57
N ASP A 260 -0.77 -32.09 22.41
CA ASP A 260 -0.16 -31.48 21.22
C ASP A 260 0.30 -30.04 21.50
N LEU A 261 -0.47 -29.26 22.27
CA LEU A 261 -0.10 -27.89 22.64
C LEU A 261 1.06 -27.85 23.64
N ILE A 262 1.13 -28.80 24.58
CA ILE A 262 2.27 -28.95 25.49
C ILE A 262 3.52 -29.32 24.71
N GLU A 263 3.40 -30.22 23.73
CA GLU A 263 4.49 -30.57 22.83
C GLU A 263 4.94 -29.35 22.02
N GLN A 264 4.01 -28.63 21.39
CA GLN A 264 4.31 -27.41 20.64
C GLN A 264 5.02 -26.36 21.49
N ALA A 265 4.56 -26.13 22.72
CA ALA A 265 5.19 -25.20 23.66
C ALA A 265 6.60 -25.64 24.08
N THR A 266 6.84 -26.95 24.16
CA THR A 266 8.14 -27.54 24.50
C THR A 266 9.11 -27.45 23.33
N GLN A 267 8.65 -27.72 22.11
CA GLN A 267 9.42 -27.54 20.88
C GLN A 267 9.80 -26.07 20.68
N ALA A 268 8.86 -25.14 20.88
CA ALA A 268 9.11 -23.71 20.78
C ALA A 268 10.18 -23.22 21.78
N ARG A 269 10.09 -23.66 23.06
CA ARG A 269 11.10 -23.35 24.09
C ARG A 269 12.46 -23.95 23.75
N THR A 270 12.48 -25.18 23.22
CA THR A 270 13.71 -25.83 22.76
C THR A 270 14.35 -25.06 21.61
N ALA A 271 13.58 -24.65 20.62
CA ALA A 271 14.05 -23.87 19.47
C ALA A 271 14.70 -22.54 19.91
N VAL A 272 14.08 -21.82 20.84
CA VAL A 272 14.64 -20.58 21.41
C VAL A 272 15.91 -20.87 22.22
N SER A 273 15.97 -21.99 22.94
CA SER A 273 17.19 -22.40 23.65
C SER A 273 18.33 -22.77 22.71
N THR A 274 18.03 -23.41 21.58
CA THR A 274 19.00 -23.71 20.51
C THR A 274 19.49 -22.43 19.84
N ALA A 275 18.59 -21.48 19.53
CA ALA A 275 19.00 -20.18 19.00
C ALA A 275 19.85 -19.37 20.00
N ALA A 276 19.55 -19.50 21.29
CA ALA A 276 20.35 -18.88 22.34
C ALA A 276 21.76 -19.50 22.45
N SER A 277 21.89 -20.82 22.31
CA SER A 277 23.20 -21.48 22.32
C SER A 277 24.02 -21.13 21.08
N THR A 278 23.42 -21.02 19.90
CA THR A 278 24.13 -20.55 18.69
C THR A 278 24.60 -19.11 18.84
N LEU A 279 23.80 -18.22 19.45
CA LEU A 279 24.23 -16.86 19.77
C LEU A 279 25.37 -16.85 20.81
N ALA A 280 25.30 -17.68 21.85
CA ALA A 280 26.37 -17.77 22.84
C ALA A 280 27.69 -18.26 22.23
N THR A 281 27.63 -19.26 21.35
CA THR A 281 28.81 -19.75 20.61
C THR A 281 29.36 -18.68 19.67
N ALA A 282 28.51 -17.95 18.95
CA ALA A 282 28.93 -16.86 18.08
C ALA A 282 29.55 -15.69 18.86
N ALA A 283 29.02 -15.39 20.06
CA ALA A 283 29.58 -14.38 20.95
C ALA A 283 30.96 -14.77 21.48
N ALA A 284 31.16 -16.03 21.86
CA ALA A 284 32.44 -16.53 22.33
C ALA A 284 33.50 -16.61 21.22
N ALA A 285 33.08 -16.84 19.97
CA ALA A 285 33.92 -16.87 18.78
C ALA A 285 34.04 -15.49 18.09
N LEU A 286 33.63 -14.41 18.75
CA LEU A 286 33.61 -13.08 18.15
C LEU A 286 35.04 -12.59 17.87
N GLY A 287 35.27 -12.19 16.63
CA GLY A 287 36.53 -11.70 16.11
C GLY A 287 36.29 -10.88 14.84
N THR A 288 37.36 -10.38 14.22
CA THR A 288 37.28 -9.42 13.10
C THR A 288 36.50 -9.95 11.89
N ASN A 289 36.48 -11.26 11.68
CA ASN A 289 35.85 -11.91 10.54
C ASN A 289 34.51 -12.61 10.88
N SER A 290 34.05 -12.54 12.14
CA SER A 290 32.86 -13.26 12.62
C SER A 290 31.73 -12.35 13.12
N THR A 291 31.86 -11.04 12.96
CA THR A 291 30.81 -10.05 13.31
C THR A 291 29.49 -10.30 12.60
N ALA A 292 29.53 -10.68 11.31
CA ALA A 292 28.34 -11.03 10.54
C ALA A 292 27.66 -12.31 11.07
N ALA A 293 28.43 -13.32 11.47
CA ALA A 293 27.88 -14.55 12.05
C ALA A 293 27.18 -14.28 13.39
N PHE A 294 27.75 -13.40 14.21
CA PHE A 294 27.13 -12.93 15.45
C PHE A 294 25.82 -12.18 15.20
N ALA A 295 25.78 -11.28 14.21
CA ALA A 295 24.55 -10.59 13.82
C ALA A 295 23.46 -11.53 13.30
N THR A 296 23.81 -12.50 12.45
CA THR A 296 22.88 -13.54 11.99
C THR A 296 22.36 -14.40 13.14
N ALA A 297 23.21 -14.75 14.11
CA ALA A 297 22.78 -15.51 15.30
C ALA A 297 21.79 -14.70 16.16
N ALA A 298 21.99 -13.38 16.29
CA ALA A 298 21.05 -12.50 16.99
C ALA A 298 19.68 -12.44 16.30
N GLN A 299 19.67 -12.32 14.96
CA GLN A 299 18.43 -12.41 14.17
C GLN A 299 17.76 -13.78 14.32
N GLY A 300 18.56 -14.85 14.42
CA GLY A 300 18.11 -16.21 14.70
C GLY A 300 17.29 -16.30 15.99
N VAL A 301 17.76 -15.68 17.08
CA VAL A 301 17.01 -15.63 18.36
C VAL A 301 15.68 -14.89 18.19
N ALA A 302 15.67 -13.72 17.54
CA ALA A 302 14.43 -12.97 17.32
C ALA A 302 13.43 -13.76 16.45
N SER A 303 13.92 -14.46 15.42
CA SER A 303 13.10 -15.34 14.58
C SER A 303 12.55 -16.57 15.31
N ALA A 304 13.31 -17.13 16.26
CA ALA A 304 12.85 -18.22 17.11
C ALA A 304 11.75 -17.75 18.09
N VAL A 305 11.88 -16.55 18.67
CA VAL A 305 10.84 -15.93 19.50
C VAL A 305 9.57 -15.65 18.69
N PHE A 306 9.73 -15.17 17.45
CA PHE A 306 8.63 -14.99 16.52
C PHE A 306 7.87 -16.30 16.26
N ALA A 307 8.59 -17.39 15.95
CA ALA A 307 8.00 -18.70 15.68
C ALA A 307 7.42 -19.38 16.93
N ALA A 308 7.88 -19.01 18.13
CA ALA A 308 7.40 -19.55 19.40
C ALA A 308 6.03 -18.98 19.84
N ALA A 309 5.57 -17.90 19.21
CA ALA A 309 4.28 -17.30 19.53
C ALA A 309 3.12 -18.01 18.81
N PRO A 310 2.03 -18.35 19.52
CA PRO A 310 0.89 -19.08 18.95
C PRO A 310 0.05 -18.24 17.98
N ALA A 311 0.08 -16.92 18.12
CA ALA A 311 -0.66 -15.98 17.28
C ALA A 311 0.21 -14.74 16.93
N PRO A 312 -0.04 -14.08 15.79
CA PRO A 312 0.73 -12.90 15.38
C PRO A 312 0.69 -11.75 16.40
N ALA A 313 -0.45 -11.53 17.06
CA ALA A 313 -0.58 -10.51 18.11
C ALA A 313 0.30 -10.80 19.34
N ASP A 314 0.48 -12.08 19.68
CA ASP A 314 1.41 -12.49 20.73
C ASP A 314 2.84 -12.24 20.32
N ALA A 315 3.20 -12.63 19.10
CA ALA A 315 4.53 -12.40 18.57
C ALA A 315 4.91 -10.93 18.66
N ILE A 316 4.01 -10.02 18.24
CA ILE A 316 4.21 -8.57 18.34
C ILE A 316 4.43 -8.15 19.80
N ARG A 317 3.61 -8.63 20.75
CA ARG A 317 3.77 -8.29 22.18
C ARG A 317 5.11 -8.75 22.73
N LEU A 318 5.48 -10.01 22.49
CA LEU A 318 6.75 -10.60 22.96
C LEU A 318 7.94 -9.86 22.37
N LEU A 319 7.92 -9.58 21.07
CA LEU A 319 9.01 -8.93 20.34
C LEU A 319 9.12 -7.45 20.65
N THR A 320 8.01 -6.74 20.88
CA THR A 320 8.04 -5.34 21.33
C THR A 320 8.67 -5.24 22.72
N SER A 321 8.37 -6.17 23.62
CA SER A 321 9.05 -6.27 24.92
C SER A 321 10.56 -6.52 24.74
N LEU A 322 10.93 -7.47 23.88
CA LEU A 322 12.34 -7.77 23.57
C LEU A 322 13.09 -6.62 22.89
N ALA A 323 12.39 -5.81 22.10
CA ALA A 323 12.93 -4.63 21.40
C ALA A 323 13.22 -3.45 22.34
N THR A 324 12.71 -3.45 23.57
CA THR A 324 13.04 -2.41 24.58
C THR A 324 14.31 -2.72 25.38
N PHE A 325 15.06 -3.75 24.98
CA PHE A 325 16.28 -4.14 25.68
C PHE A 325 17.33 -3.02 25.70
N GLN A 326 17.70 -2.61 26.91
CA GLN A 326 18.78 -1.67 27.15
C GLN A 326 19.87 -2.37 28.00
N PRO A 327 21.11 -2.46 27.52
CA PRO A 327 22.18 -3.01 28.32
C PRO A 327 22.57 -2.05 29.46
N ALA A 328 23.21 -2.59 30.51
CA ALA A 328 23.64 -1.81 31.66
C ALA A 328 24.60 -0.67 31.27
N THR A 329 24.57 0.43 32.01
CA THR A 329 25.46 1.57 31.78
C THR A 329 26.92 1.23 32.12
N PRO A 330 27.89 1.82 31.41
CA PRO A 330 29.29 1.54 31.66
C PRO A 330 29.74 2.04 33.03
N THR A 331 30.54 1.22 33.70
CA THR A 331 30.94 1.42 35.11
C THR A 331 32.36 1.98 35.27
N THR A 332 33.11 2.21 34.19
CA THR A 332 34.52 2.60 34.25
C THR A 332 34.96 3.44 33.04
N SER A 333 35.87 4.39 33.28
CA SER A 333 36.45 5.32 32.30
C SER A 333 37.81 4.90 31.73
N SER A 334 38.32 3.70 32.06
CA SER A 334 39.56 3.17 31.48
C SER A 334 39.41 2.85 30.00
N VAL A 335 40.50 2.80 29.23
CA VAL A 335 40.47 2.49 27.78
C VAL A 335 39.78 1.15 27.50
N ILE A 336 40.08 0.11 28.30
CA ILE A 336 39.42 -1.19 28.19
C ILE A 336 37.94 -1.09 28.59
N GLY A 337 37.63 -0.33 29.64
CA GLY A 337 36.25 -0.10 30.08
C GLY A 337 35.39 0.62 29.05
N VAL A 338 35.95 1.61 28.35
CA VAL A 338 35.30 2.29 27.22
C VAL A 338 35.09 1.31 26.06
N GLY A 339 36.06 0.46 25.74
CA GLY A 339 35.89 -0.59 24.73
C GLY A 339 34.78 -1.59 25.07
N MET A 340 34.69 -2.01 26.34
CA MET A 340 33.61 -2.86 26.83
C MET A 340 32.25 -2.15 26.72
N ALA A 341 32.18 -0.85 27.06
CA ALA A 341 30.98 -0.03 26.93
C ALA A 341 30.49 0.07 25.48
N THR A 342 31.41 0.32 24.54
CA THR A 342 31.11 0.39 23.11
C THR A 342 30.56 -0.95 22.61
N MET A 343 31.21 -2.06 22.97
CA MET A 343 30.75 -3.40 22.61
C MET A 343 29.35 -3.67 23.16
N GLN A 344 29.13 -3.36 24.43
CA GLN A 344 27.85 -3.55 25.10
C GLN A 344 26.71 -2.75 24.44
N SER A 345 26.94 -1.46 24.17
CA SER A 345 25.97 -0.61 23.47
C SER A 345 25.70 -1.12 22.05
N ALA A 346 26.75 -1.49 21.30
CA ALA A 346 26.60 -2.00 19.94
C ALA A 346 25.82 -3.32 19.90
N CYS A 347 26.05 -4.22 20.86
CA CYS A 347 25.22 -5.43 21.03
C CYS A 347 23.76 -5.07 21.33
N GLY A 348 23.52 -4.10 22.23
CA GLY A 348 22.17 -3.61 22.55
C GLY A 348 21.43 -3.12 21.31
N ASP A 349 22.07 -2.26 20.51
CA ASP A 349 21.50 -1.70 19.28
C ASP A 349 21.18 -2.81 18.26
N LEU A 350 22.11 -3.74 18.03
CA LEU A 350 21.93 -4.90 17.16
C LEU A 350 20.75 -5.79 17.58
N PHE A 351 20.64 -6.08 18.88
CA PHE A 351 19.59 -6.93 19.44
C PHE A 351 18.21 -6.27 19.37
N ARG A 352 18.11 -4.97 19.65
CA ARG A 352 16.87 -4.21 19.47
C ARG A 352 16.43 -4.21 18.02
N ARG A 353 17.32 -3.92 17.08
CA ARG A 353 17.02 -3.90 15.63
C ARG A 353 16.57 -5.26 15.11
N ALA A 354 17.19 -6.35 15.58
CA ALA A 354 16.75 -7.71 15.28
C ALA A 354 15.31 -7.98 15.77
N ALA A 355 14.99 -7.58 17.00
CA ALA A 355 13.65 -7.73 17.57
C ALA A 355 12.60 -6.86 16.84
N ILE A 356 12.92 -5.61 16.49
CA ILE A 356 12.07 -4.71 15.70
C ILE A 356 11.78 -5.30 14.32
N GLY A 357 12.80 -5.84 13.64
CA GLY A 357 12.64 -6.51 12.36
C GLY A 357 11.67 -7.69 12.44
N SER A 358 11.82 -8.55 13.45
CA SER A 358 10.88 -9.66 13.68
C SER A 358 9.49 -9.18 14.08
N ALA A 359 9.35 -8.08 14.82
CA ALA A 359 8.05 -7.50 15.18
C ALA A 359 7.31 -6.99 13.94
N ALA A 360 8.02 -6.39 12.99
CA ALA A 360 7.46 -5.97 11.69
C ALA A 360 7.02 -7.19 10.85
N LEU A 361 7.79 -8.28 10.84
CA LEU A 361 7.36 -9.54 10.21
C LEU A 361 6.09 -10.10 10.87
N ALA A 362 5.99 -10.04 12.20
CA ALA A 362 4.78 -10.44 12.91
C ALA A 362 3.57 -9.59 12.54
N ALA A 363 3.77 -8.28 12.42
CA ALA A 363 2.74 -7.35 11.95
C ALA A 363 2.25 -7.69 10.54
N SER A 364 3.14 -8.17 9.66
CA SER A 364 2.77 -8.59 8.31
C SER A 364 1.84 -9.82 8.29
N GLN A 365 1.82 -10.64 9.35
CA GLN A 365 0.91 -11.78 9.49
C GLN A 365 -0.32 -11.46 10.36
N TYR A 366 -0.35 -10.29 10.99
CA TYR A 366 -1.45 -9.87 11.83
C TYR A 366 -2.66 -9.48 10.98
N GLN A 367 -3.85 -9.92 11.39
CA GLN A 367 -5.12 -9.61 10.74
C GLN A 367 -5.91 -8.64 11.63
N PRO A 368 -5.98 -7.35 11.28
CA PRO A 368 -6.75 -6.39 12.07
C PRO A 368 -8.25 -6.68 12.03
N THR A 369 -8.91 -6.42 13.15
CA THR A 369 -10.36 -6.64 13.31
C THR A 369 -11.19 -5.42 12.90
N SER A 370 -10.62 -4.21 13.01
CA SER A 370 -11.25 -2.94 12.67
C SER A 370 -10.24 -1.96 12.07
N ALA A 371 -10.74 -0.88 11.46
CA ALA A 371 -9.87 0.20 10.98
C ALA A 371 -9.10 0.88 12.14
N ASP A 372 -9.72 1.01 13.32
CA ASP A 372 -9.08 1.61 14.50
C ASP A 372 -8.00 0.70 15.09
N ASP A 373 -8.22 -0.62 15.06
CA ASP A 373 -7.25 -1.64 15.47
C ASP A 373 -6.03 -1.65 14.54
N ALA A 374 -6.26 -1.59 13.22
CA ALA A 374 -5.19 -1.42 12.24
C ALA A 374 -4.39 -0.13 12.47
N ALA A 375 -5.06 0.98 12.79
CA ALA A 375 -4.42 2.25 13.09
C ALA A 375 -3.61 2.19 14.39
N ALA A 376 -4.17 1.63 15.47
CA ALA A 376 -3.48 1.48 16.74
C ALA A 376 -2.22 0.60 16.62
N MET A 377 -2.32 -0.52 15.90
CA MET A 377 -1.17 -1.40 15.66
C MET A 377 -0.09 -0.72 14.82
N ARG A 378 -0.51 0.04 13.80
CA ARG A 378 0.40 0.83 12.97
C ARG A 378 1.13 1.87 13.79
N ASP A 379 0.41 2.63 14.62
CA ASP A 379 0.96 3.73 15.39
C ASP A 379 1.92 3.21 16.48
N ALA A 380 1.60 2.07 17.12
CA ALA A 380 2.48 1.43 18.08
C ALA A 380 3.81 0.95 17.47
N LEU A 381 3.77 0.30 16.29
CA LEU A 381 5.00 -0.14 15.61
C LEU A 381 5.77 1.02 14.99
N ALA A 382 5.08 2.02 14.45
CA ALA A 382 5.71 3.23 13.95
C ALA A 382 6.47 3.94 15.07
N ALA A 383 5.87 4.09 16.26
CA ALA A 383 6.54 4.67 17.42
C ALA A 383 7.77 3.86 17.87
N LEU A 384 7.70 2.53 17.85
CA LEU A 384 8.84 1.66 18.16
C LEU A 384 9.99 1.82 17.14
N ILE A 385 9.67 1.96 15.85
CA ILE A 385 10.67 2.17 14.82
C ILE A 385 11.23 3.61 14.88
N ASP A 386 10.38 4.60 15.15
CA ASP A 386 10.76 6.01 15.25
C ASP A 386 11.77 6.25 16.40
N SER A 387 11.60 5.60 17.55
CA SER A 387 12.57 5.70 18.65
C SER A 387 13.94 5.11 18.27
N GLU A 388 13.99 4.00 17.53
CA GLU A 388 15.26 3.42 17.06
C GLU A 388 15.87 4.24 15.90
N ILE A 389 15.05 4.91 15.08
CA ILE A 389 15.52 5.88 14.08
C ILE A 389 16.26 7.04 14.75
N GLU A 390 15.73 7.57 15.85
CA GLU A 390 16.41 8.63 16.62
C GLU A 390 17.75 8.15 17.18
N VAL A 391 17.83 6.91 17.67
CA VAL A 391 19.09 6.30 18.15
C VAL A 391 20.10 6.20 17.00
N ALA A 392 19.72 5.64 15.86
CA ALA A 392 20.60 5.51 14.70
C ALA A 392 21.06 6.88 14.17
N GLY A 393 20.17 7.87 14.15
CA GLY A 393 20.47 9.25 13.75
C GLY A 393 21.48 9.92 14.68
N ASN A 394 21.30 9.78 16.00
CA ASN A 394 22.23 10.32 17.00
C ASN A 394 23.62 9.65 16.93
N GLN A 395 23.68 8.40 16.45
CA GLN A 395 24.91 7.64 16.27
C GLN A 395 25.59 7.88 14.91
N GLY A 396 24.94 8.58 13.97
CA GLY A 396 25.46 8.81 12.62
C GLY A 396 25.44 7.57 11.72
N GLU A 397 24.57 6.61 12.00
CA GLU A 397 24.47 5.33 11.27
C GLU A 397 23.50 5.45 10.08
N ASP A 398 23.93 6.12 9.01
CA ASP A 398 23.10 6.47 7.85
C ASP A 398 22.46 5.25 7.16
N GLY A 399 23.19 4.13 7.08
CA GLY A 399 22.71 2.89 6.48
C GLY A 399 21.52 2.31 7.27
N THR A 400 21.68 2.12 8.58
CA THR A 400 20.58 1.67 9.44
C THR A 400 19.43 2.68 9.46
N TYR A 401 19.72 3.99 9.50
CA TYR A 401 18.70 5.04 9.46
C TYR A 401 17.80 4.92 8.20
N GLY A 402 18.42 4.77 7.02
CA GLY A 402 17.70 4.57 5.76
C GLY A 402 16.88 3.28 5.74
N ALA A 403 17.43 2.19 6.28
CA ALA A 403 16.75 0.90 6.36
C ALA A 403 15.53 0.94 7.30
N LEU A 404 15.66 1.57 8.48
CA LEU A 404 14.55 1.75 9.43
C LEU A 404 13.43 2.62 8.85
N ARG A 405 13.77 3.70 8.14
CA ARG A 405 12.78 4.55 7.47
C ARG A 405 12.01 3.79 6.39
N SER A 406 12.70 2.94 5.63
CA SER A 406 12.10 2.06 4.62
C SER A 406 11.18 1.02 5.27
N LEU A 407 11.62 0.40 6.38
CA LEU A 407 10.80 -0.53 7.15
C LEU A 407 9.52 0.13 7.68
N ARG A 408 9.64 1.34 8.25
CA ARG A 408 8.49 2.13 8.73
C ARG A 408 7.49 2.39 7.61
N ALA A 409 7.96 2.84 6.45
CA ALA A 409 7.11 3.10 5.30
C ALA A 409 6.36 1.83 4.85
N ALA A 410 7.06 0.68 4.80
CA ALA A 410 6.47 -0.60 4.45
C ALA A 410 5.39 -1.05 5.44
N VAL A 411 5.65 -0.96 6.76
CA VAL A 411 4.68 -1.32 7.81
C VAL A 411 3.44 -0.43 7.76
N VAL A 412 3.64 0.89 7.61
CA VAL A 412 2.54 1.86 7.51
C VAL A 412 1.68 1.61 6.27
N GLN A 413 2.32 1.36 5.13
CA GLN A 413 1.63 1.06 3.88
C GLN A 413 0.79 -0.24 3.98
N ASP A 414 1.35 -1.28 4.59
CA ASP A 414 0.70 -2.58 4.75
C ASP A 414 -0.53 -2.51 5.67
N LEU A 415 -0.38 -1.89 6.85
CA LEU A 415 -1.49 -1.75 7.80
C LEU A 415 -2.56 -0.77 7.31
N ASN A 416 -2.20 0.30 6.59
CA ASN A 416 -3.18 1.19 5.96
C ASN A 416 -3.99 0.46 4.88
N LYS A 417 -3.33 -0.33 4.04
CA LYS A 417 -4.00 -1.10 2.98
C LYS A 417 -4.98 -2.11 3.56
N ARG A 418 -4.62 -2.78 4.66
CA ARG A 418 -5.51 -3.72 5.35
C ARG A 418 -6.63 -3.02 6.12
N GLY A 419 -6.35 -1.87 6.75
CA GLY A 419 -7.34 -1.06 7.45
C GLY A 419 -8.40 -0.43 6.54
N ALA A 420 -8.03 -0.06 5.30
CA ALA A 420 -8.92 0.65 4.37
C ALA A 420 -10.21 -0.11 3.99
N GLY A 421 -10.19 -1.45 4.11
CA GLY A 421 -11.35 -2.29 3.80
C GLY A 421 -12.19 -2.70 5.01
N LEU A 422 -11.84 -2.24 6.21
CA LEU A 422 -12.45 -2.63 7.48
C LEU A 422 -13.38 -1.55 8.03
N ALA A 423 -14.38 -1.98 8.79
CA ALA A 423 -15.27 -1.07 9.51
C ALA A 423 -14.54 -0.32 10.63
N SER A 424 -14.89 0.95 10.83
CA SER A 424 -14.47 1.75 11.99
C SER A 424 -15.25 1.35 13.24
N VAL A 425 -14.75 1.65 14.44
CA VAL A 425 -15.49 1.40 15.69
C VAL A 425 -16.28 2.65 16.07
N LYS A 426 -17.59 2.50 16.29
CA LYS A 426 -18.49 3.56 16.76
C LYS A 426 -19.00 3.27 18.17
N THR A 427 -19.16 4.32 18.97
CA THR A 427 -19.82 4.21 20.28
C THR A 427 -21.33 4.22 20.11
N PHE A 428 -22.00 3.20 20.62
CA PHE A 428 -23.46 3.06 20.67
C PHE A 428 -23.96 3.24 22.10
N SER A 429 -25.08 3.94 22.25
CA SER A 429 -25.75 4.15 23.53
C SER A 429 -27.19 3.64 23.47
N MET A 430 -27.57 2.80 24.43
CA MET A 430 -28.86 2.13 24.55
C MET A 430 -29.55 2.56 25.84
N LYS A 431 -30.88 2.64 25.82
CA LYS A 431 -31.68 3.04 26.98
C LYS A 431 -31.90 1.91 28.01
N ALA A 432 -31.62 0.67 27.64
CA ALA A 432 -31.75 -0.52 28.49
C ALA A 432 -30.72 -1.58 28.09
N GLY A 433 -30.33 -2.43 29.05
CA GLY A 433 -29.49 -3.60 28.79
C GLY A 433 -30.28 -4.62 27.97
N LEU A 434 -29.76 -4.96 26.79
CA LEU A 434 -30.39 -5.90 25.87
C LEU A 434 -29.43 -7.09 25.63
N PRO A 435 -29.96 -8.28 25.29
CA PRO A 435 -29.13 -9.40 24.90
C PRO A 435 -28.31 -9.09 23.65
N ALA A 436 -27.06 -9.60 23.58
CA ALA A 436 -26.16 -9.41 22.46
C ALA A 436 -26.79 -9.82 21.11
N LEU A 437 -27.59 -10.90 21.11
CA LEU A 437 -28.29 -11.38 19.90
C LEU A 437 -29.32 -10.36 19.37
N VAL A 438 -30.05 -9.71 20.26
CA VAL A 438 -31.03 -8.67 19.91
C VAL A 438 -30.30 -7.42 19.41
N LEU A 439 -29.18 -7.06 20.05
CA LEU A 439 -28.36 -5.92 19.62
C LEU A 439 -27.70 -6.17 18.26
N ALA A 440 -27.16 -7.37 18.01
CA ALA A 440 -26.58 -7.74 16.72
C ALA A 440 -27.62 -7.65 15.59
N HIS A 441 -28.82 -8.19 15.80
CA HIS A 441 -29.91 -8.04 14.84
C HIS A 441 -30.32 -6.57 14.62
N ARG A 442 -30.31 -5.73 15.65
CA ARG A 442 -30.66 -4.30 15.52
C ARG A 442 -29.57 -3.46 14.84
N LEU A 443 -28.30 -3.71 15.14
CA LEU A 443 -27.17 -2.92 14.65
C LEU A 443 -26.70 -3.39 13.27
N TYR A 444 -26.60 -4.71 13.07
CA TYR A 444 -26.01 -5.31 11.88
C TYR A 444 -27.02 -5.97 10.96
N ARG A 445 -28.31 -6.04 11.36
CA ARG A 445 -29.35 -6.82 10.67
C ARG A 445 -29.00 -8.31 10.54
N ASP A 446 -28.11 -8.80 11.40
CA ASP A 446 -27.65 -10.18 11.44
C ASP A 446 -27.45 -10.61 12.88
N ALA A 447 -28.23 -11.62 13.31
CA ALA A 447 -28.14 -12.20 14.64
C ALA A 447 -26.89 -13.10 14.81
N GLY A 448 -26.29 -13.58 13.71
CA GLY A 448 -25.08 -14.40 13.72
C GLY A 448 -23.86 -13.64 14.25
N ARG A 449 -23.85 -12.31 14.15
CA ARG A 449 -22.77 -11.43 14.63
C ARG A 449 -22.80 -11.14 16.15
N ALA A 450 -23.62 -11.87 16.91
CA ALA A 450 -23.73 -11.68 18.36
C ALA A 450 -22.40 -11.97 19.09
N ASP A 451 -21.69 -13.03 18.70
CA ASP A 451 -20.42 -13.41 19.32
C ASP A 451 -19.32 -12.38 19.04
N GLU A 452 -19.32 -11.77 17.85
CA GLU A 452 -18.43 -10.66 17.49
C GLU A 452 -18.66 -9.45 18.42
N LEU A 453 -19.93 -9.12 18.65
CA LEU A 453 -20.31 -8.02 19.53
C LEU A 453 -19.89 -8.29 20.98
N VAL A 454 -20.01 -9.53 21.46
CA VAL A 454 -19.54 -9.94 22.80
C VAL A 454 -18.02 -9.85 22.88
N ALA A 455 -17.29 -10.35 21.88
CA ALA A 455 -15.83 -10.31 21.87
C ALA A 455 -15.27 -8.88 21.84
N GLN A 456 -15.97 -7.96 21.17
CA GLN A 456 -15.55 -6.56 21.07
C GLN A 456 -15.86 -5.74 22.33
N VAL A 457 -16.98 -6.03 22.98
CA VAL A 457 -17.47 -5.26 24.13
C VAL A 457 -17.00 -5.83 25.47
N ASP A 458 -16.66 -7.12 25.51
CA ASP A 458 -16.30 -7.89 26.71
C ASP A 458 -17.29 -7.67 27.88
N PRO A 459 -18.59 -7.93 27.69
CA PRO A 459 -19.59 -7.75 28.73
C PRO A 459 -19.44 -8.81 29.83
N ILE A 460 -19.78 -8.45 31.08
CA ILE A 460 -19.84 -9.41 32.21
C ILE A 460 -20.74 -10.60 31.86
N HIS A 461 -21.85 -10.37 31.15
CA HIS A 461 -22.73 -11.42 30.66
C HIS A 461 -23.35 -11.07 29.29
N PRO A 462 -23.31 -11.97 28.29
CA PRO A 462 -23.84 -11.71 26.93
C PRO A 462 -25.33 -11.36 26.86
N ALA A 463 -26.13 -11.80 27.83
CA ALA A 463 -27.55 -11.44 27.91
C ALA A 463 -27.80 -10.02 28.44
N PHE A 464 -26.81 -9.38 29.04
CA PHE A 464 -26.89 -8.08 29.68
C PHE A 464 -25.76 -7.18 29.19
N MET A 465 -25.88 -6.71 27.94
CA MET A 465 -24.91 -5.79 27.36
C MET A 465 -24.96 -4.43 28.07
N PRO A 466 -23.81 -3.75 28.24
CA PRO A 466 -23.75 -2.43 28.88
C PRO A 466 -24.53 -1.39 28.07
N LEU A 467 -24.97 -0.33 28.74
CA LEU A 467 -25.76 0.74 28.12
C LEU A 467 -24.96 1.58 27.11
N SER A 468 -23.64 1.64 27.26
CA SER A 468 -22.74 2.30 26.33
C SER A 468 -21.61 1.35 25.97
N PHE A 469 -21.39 1.13 24.68
CA PHE A 469 -20.35 0.23 24.19
C PHE A 469 -19.81 0.64 22.84
N ARG A 470 -18.62 0.15 22.51
CA ARG A 470 -17.94 0.37 21.24
C ARG A 470 -18.13 -0.86 20.36
N ALA A 471 -18.67 -0.67 19.16
CA ALA A 471 -18.90 -1.76 18.21
C ALA A 471 -18.59 -1.30 16.78
N LEU A 472 -18.39 -2.22 15.83
CA LEU A 472 -18.13 -1.86 14.44
C LEU A 472 -19.28 -1.01 13.86
N SER A 473 -18.94 -0.04 13.03
CA SER A 473 -19.89 0.64 12.15
C SER A 473 -20.28 -0.32 11.03
N SER A 474 -21.57 -0.53 10.82
CA SER A 474 -22.10 -1.41 9.78
C SER A 474 -21.65 -1.06 8.37
#